data_AF-A0A6P1MA18-F1
#
_entry.id   AF-A0A6P1MA18-F1
#
_cell.length_a   1.000
_cell.length_b   1.000
_cell.length_c   1.000
_cell.angle_alpha   90.00
_cell.angle_beta   90.00
_cell.angle_gamma   90.00
#
_symmetry.space_group_name_H-M   'P 1'
#
loop_
_entity.id
_entity.type
_entity.pdbx_description
1 polymer ?
#
loop_
_entity_poly.entity_id
_entity_poly.type
_entity_poly.pdbx_seq_one_letter_code
_entity_poly.pdbx_strand_id
1 'polypeptide(L)'
;MKKKQKRKSRKAEVRIPFPNVLAMVLVCVMAFGLSYVWLCARCDTLGTEIKRLETERRTVRQQAISEQDRWSNMLAPANFERALKHHRLAMKLPDERQVVRVRRGRTDGLLTLANSKNSMDTDAL
;
A
#
# COMPACT_ATOMS: atom_id res chain seq x y z
N MET A 1 -55.78 79.60 -8.66
CA MET A 1 -55.67 78.13 -8.50
C MET A 1 -54.21 77.70 -8.67
N LYS A 2 -53.51 77.25 -7.62
CA LYS A 2 -52.28 76.45 -7.74
C LYS A 2 -52.17 75.50 -6.54
N LYS A 3 -52.53 74.22 -6.74
CA LYS A 3 -52.39 73.16 -5.73
C LYS A 3 -50.92 72.72 -5.70
N LYS A 4 -50.23 72.96 -4.58
CA LYS A 4 -48.85 72.49 -4.36
C LYS A 4 -48.85 70.98 -4.16
N GLN A 5 -48.34 70.25 -5.16
CA GLN A 5 -48.21 68.80 -5.13
C GLN A 5 -47.01 68.41 -4.26
N LYS A 6 -47.26 67.83 -3.08
CA LYS A 6 -46.20 67.29 -2.20
C LYS A 6 -45.57 66.06 -2.87
N ARG A 7 -44.33 66.18 -3.32
CA ARG A 7 -43.50 65.05 -3.77
C ARG A 7 -43.15 64.18 -2.56
N LYS A 8 -43.77 63.01 -2.46
CA LYS A 8 -43.46 61.98 -1.46
C LYS A 8 -42.19 61.26 -1.92
N SER A 9 -41.04 61.54 -1.29
CA SER A 9 -39.82 60.80 -1.57
C SER A 9 -39.99 59.36 -1.05
N ARG A 10 -39.96 58.40 -1.97
CA ARG A 10 -39.84 56.99 -1.61
C ARG A 10 -38.39 56.76 -1.24
N LYS A 11 -38.12 56.53 0.04
CA LYS A 11 -36.84 55.99 0.48
C LYS A 11 -36.69 54.63 -0.19
N ALA A 12 -35.59 54.44 -0.92
CA ALA A 12 -35.22 53.15 -1.48
C ALA A 12 -34.85 52.24 -0.31
N GLU A 13 -35.85 51.58 0.25
CA GLU A 13 -35.64 50.49 1.20
C GLU A 13 -35.05 49.35 0.37
N VAL A 14 -33.74 49.15 0.53
CA VAL A 14 -33.03 47.99 -0.01
C VAL A 14 -33.58 46.78 0.75
N ARG A 15 -34.68 46.23 0.23
CA ARG A 15 -35.34 45.04 0.75
C ARG A 15 -34.51 43.84 0.31
N ILE A 16 -33.36 43.68 0.94
CA ILE A 16 -32.57 42.45 0.84
C ILE A 16 -33.53 41.32 1.26
N PRO A 17 -33.63 40.20 0.51
CA PRO A 17 -34.44 39.04 0.88
C PRO A 17 -33.81 38.34 2.11
N PHE A 18 -33.89 39.03 3.25
CA PHE A 18 -33.26 38.71 4.53
C PHE A 18 -33.56 37.29 5.05
N PRO A 19 -34.75 36.69 4.86
CA PRO A 19 -34.98 35.33 5.35
C PRO A 19 -34.25 34.26 4.53
N ASN A 20 -34.21 34.40 3.20
CA ASN A 20 -33.66 33.36 2.32
C ASN A 20 -32.13 33.31 2.39
N VAL A 21 -31.46 34.47 2.46
CA VAL A 21 -30.00 34.54 2.54
C VAL A 21 -29.51 33.96 3.87
N LEU A 22 -30.19 34.31 4.98
CA LEU A 22 -29.86 33.75 6.30
C LEU A 22 -30.08 32.24 6.37
N ALA A 23 -31.17 31.74 5.77
CA ALA A 23 -31.44 30.31 5.70
C ALA A 23 -30.34 29.56 4.93
N MET A 24 -29.88 30.10 3.80
CA MET A 24 -28.80 29.48 3.01
C MET A 24 -27.47 29.46 3.76
N VAL A 25 -27.10 30.57 4.43
CA VAL A 25 -25.87 30.60 5.26
C VAL A 25 -25.96 29.58 6.39
N LEU A 26 -27.11 29.47 7.04
CA LEU A 26 -27.33 28.49 8.11
C LEU A 26 -27.17 27.05 7.60
N VAL A 27 -27.76 26.73 6.44
CA VAL A 27 -27.61 25.41 5.80
C VAL A 27 -26.15 25.13 5.43
N CYS A 28 -25.44 26.12 4.88
CA CYS A 28 -24.01 25.98 4.59
C CYS A 28 -23.22 25.67 5.85
N VAL A 29 -23.42 26.42 6.94
CA VAL A 29 -22.73 26.19 8.22
C VAL A 29 -23.03 24.79 8.76
N MET A 30 -24.29 24.34 8.69
CA MET A 30 -24.66 22.98 9.09
C MET A 30 -23.97 21.92 8.23
N ALA A 31 -23.97 22.11 6.90
CA ALA A 31 -23.32 21.18 5.96
C ALA A 31 -21.81 21.10 6.19
N PHE A 32 -21.14 22.22 6.50
CA PHE A 32 -19.73 22.26 6.86
C PHE A 32 -19.45 21.57 8.20
N GLY A 33 -20.32 21.76 9.20
CA GLY A 33 -20.18 21.07 10.49
C GLY A 33 -20.33 19.55 10.34
N LEU A 34 -21.35 19.10 9.60
CA LEU A 34 -21.59 17.69 9.30
C LEU A 34 -20.45 17.08 8.48
N SER A 35 -19.97 17.77 7.45
CA SER A 35 -18.86 17.27 6.63
C SER A 35 -17.56 17.18 7.43
N TYR A 36 -17.30 18.14 8.33
CA TYR A 36 -16.14 18.11 9.21
C TYR A 36 -16.16 16.90 10.14
N VAL A 37 -17.27 16.66 10.84
CA VAL A 37 -17.40 15.49 11.74
C VAL A 37 -17.28 14.18 10.97
N TRP A 38 -17.89 14.11 9.78
CA TRP A 38 -17.79 12.95 8.91
C TRP A 38 -16.35 12.70 8.44
N LEU A 39 -15.61 13.76 8.12
CA LEU A 39 -14.21 13.67 7.71
C LEU A 39 -13.31 13.25 8.87
N CYS A 40 -13.53 13.79 10.07
CA CYS A 40 -12.84 13.34 11.28
C CYS A 40 -13.08 11.85 11.54
N ALA A 41 -14.32 11.38 11.48
CA ALA A 41 -14.64 9.97 11.64
C ALA A 41 -13.95 9.09 10.59
N ARG A 42 -13.89 9.55 9.33
CA ARG A 42 -13.14 8.85 8.26
C ARG A 42 -11.65 8.82 8.55
N CYS A 43 -11.05 9.93 8.96
CA CYS A 43 -9.63 9.98 9.33
C CYS A 43 -9.30 9.02 10.47
N ASP A 44 -10.16 8.93 11.49
CA ASP A 44 -9.98 7.99 12.60
C ASP A 44 -10.00 6.53 12.10
N THR A 45 -10.96 6.18 11.23
CA THR A 45 -11.02 4.82 10.65
C THR A 45 -9.77 4.49 9.83
N LEU A 46 -9.29 5.43 9.00
CA LEU A 46 -8.06 5.24 8.22
C LEU A 46 -6.84 5.09 9.14
N GLY A 47 -6.74 5.89 10.19
CA GLY A 47 -5.68 5.78 11.18
C GLY A 47 -5.65 4.44 11.90
N THR A 48 -6.83 3.88 12.22
CA THR A 48 -6.93 2.55 12.82
C THR A 48 -6.50 1.44 11.86
N GLU A 49 -6.86 1.54 10.58
CA GLU A 49 -6.49 0.54 9.57
C GLU A 49 -4.99 0.56 9.29
N ILE A 50 -4.39 1.76 9.20
CA ILE A 50 -2.94 1.91 9.05
C ILE A 50 -2.21 1.29 10.25
N LYS A 51 -2.66 1.59 11.48
CA LYS A 51 -2.08 0.98 12.68
C LYS A 51 -2.20 -0.54 12.66
N ARG A 52 -3.34 -1.09 12.21
CA ARG A 52 -3.54 -2.53 12.08
C ARG A 52 -2.53 -3.13 11.10
N LEU A 53 -2.42 -2.57 9.90
CA LEU A 53 -1.48 -3.03 8.88
C LEU A 53 -0.02 -2.91 9.33
N GLU A 54 0.33 -1.84 10.06
CA GLU A 54 1.66 -1.71 10.65
C GLU A 54 1.95 -2.77 11.70
N THR A 55 0.98 -3.07 12.57
CA THR A 55 1.15 -4.11 13.59
C THR A 55 1.33 -5.48 12.97
N GLU A 56 0.55 -5.81 11.94
CA GLU A 56 0.65 -7.07 11.20
C GLU A 56 2.01 -7.19 10.49
N ARG A 57 2.47 -6.12 9.85
CA ARG A 57 3.80 -6.13 9.23
C ARG A 57 4.92 -6.31 10.25
N ARG A 58 4.78 -5.70 11.44
CA ARG A 58 5.75 -5.86 12.55
C ARG A 58 5.78 -7.28 13.08
N THR A 59 4.63 -7.94 13.26
CA THR A 59 4.58 -9.32 13.77
C THR A 59 5.21 -10.29 12.78
N VAL A 60 4.87 -10.21 11.49
CA VAL A 60 5.47 -11.07 10.45
C VAL A 60 6.98 -10.84 10.37
N ARG A 61 7.43 -9.58 10.41
CA ARG A 61 8.86 -9.27 10.41
C ARG A 61 9.58 -9.84 11.63
N GLN A 62 8.96 -9.75 12.81
CA GLN A 62 9.54 -10.30 14.03
C GLN A 62 9.66 -11.83 13.96
N GLN A 63 8.66 -12.51 13.40
CA GLN A 63 8.71 -13.95 13.16
C GLN A 63 9.85 -14.31 12.21
N ALA A 64 9.98 -13.61 11.08
CA ALA A 64 11.06 -13.85 10.13
C ALA A 64 12.45 -13.65 10.76
N ILE A 65 12.64 -12.62 11.59
CA ILE A 65 13.89 -12.40 12.32
C ILE A 65 14.13 -13.55 13.31
N SER A 66 13.12 -13.95 14.07
CA SER A 66 13.26 -15.04 15.04
C SER A 66 13.60 -16.38 14.38
N GLU A 67 13.03 -16.66 13.20
CA GLU A 67 13.34 -17.85 12.42
C GLU A 67 14.75 -17.79 11.85
N GLN A 68 15.15 -16.62 11.33
CA GLN A 68 16.50 -16.40 10.84
C GLN A 68 17.55 -16.57 11.95
N ASP A 69 17.28 -16.05 13.15
CA ASP A 69 18.13 -16.22 14.32
C ASP A 69 18.16 -17.68 14.80
N ARG A 70 17.03 -18.39 14.72
CA ARG A 70 16.98 -19.82 15.02
C ARG A 70 17.81 -20.63 14.03
N TRP A 71 17.71 -20.32 12.74
CA TRP A 71 18.44 -21.00 11.69
C TRP A 71 19.93 -20.67 11.75
N SER A 72 20.30 -19.42 11.98
CA SER A 72 21.70 -19.02 12.14
C SER A 72 22.34 -19.72 13.34
N ASN A 73 21.62 -19.86 14.45
CA ASN A 73 22.10 -20.57 15.63
C ASN A 73 22.20 -22.10 15.40
N MET A 74 21.26 -22.69 14.65
CA MET A 74 21.30 -24.12 14.32
C MET A 74 22.39 -24.47 13.30
N LEU A 75 22.60 -23.61 12.31
CA LEU A 75 23.63 -23.73 11.28
C LEU A 75 25.00 -23.23 11.75
N ALA A 76 25.09 -22.63 12.94
CA ALA A 76 26.37 -22.26 13.52
C ALA A 76 27.26 -23.51 13.62
N PRO A 77 28.52 -23.45 13.18
CA PRO A 77 29.35 -24.64 12.96
C PRO A 77 29.46 -25.51 14.22
N ALA A 78 29.61 -24.89 15.40
CA ALA A 78 29.69 -25.61 16.67
C ALA A 78 28.39 -26.38 17.03
N ASN A 79 27.22 -25.81 16.74
CA ASN A 79 25.94 -26.46 17.03
C ASN A 79 25.60 -27.52 15.97
N PHE A 80 25.97 -27.25 14.72
CA PHE A 80 25.81 -28.19 13.62
C PHE A 80 26.66 -29.45 13.82
N GLU A 81 27.93 -29.31 14.22
CA GLU A 81 28.80 -30.44 14.56
C GLU A 81 28.28 -31.24 15.76
N ARG A 82 27.76 -30.57 16.80
CA ARG A 82 27.12 -31.22 17.93
C ARG A 82 25.88 -32.02 17.51
N ALA A 83 25.05 -31.45 16.64
CA ALA A 83 23.86 -32.12 16.11
C ALA A 83 24.23 -33.33 15.23
N LEU A 84 25.21 -33.19 14.33
CA LEU A 84 25.75 -34.29 13.52
C LEU A 84 26.27 -35.44 14.40
N LYS A 85 27.03 -35.11 15.45
CA LYS A 85 27.55 -36.09 16.41
C LYS A 85 26.43 -36.78 17.18
N HIS A 86 25.41 -36.04 17.61
CA HIS A 86 24.25 -36.59 18.31
C HIS A 86 23.46 -37.56 17.43
N HIS A 87 23.26 -37.23 16.16
CA HIS A 87 22.56 -38.07 15.19
C HIS A 87 23.43 -39.17 14.56
N ARG A 88 24.68 -39.35 15.02
CA ARG A 88 25.65 -40.32 14.49
C ARG A 88 25.88 -40.20 12.98
N LEU A 89 25.72 -38.98 12.44
CA LEU A 89 25.93 -38.68 11.04
C LEU A 89 27.39 -38.26 10.85
N ALA A 90 28.18 -39.11 10.19
CA ALA A 90 29.54 -38.80 9.80
C ALA A 90 29.56 -38.03 8.47
N MET A 91 29.16 -36.76 8.51
CA MET A 91 29.22 -35.87 7.34
C MET A 91 30.54 -35.09 7.41
N LYS A 92 31.50 -35.41 6.53
CA LYS A 92 32.68 -34.58 6.28
C LYS A 92 32.40 -33.66 5.11
N LEU A 93 32.85 -32.41 5.19
CA LEU A 93 32.85 -31.51 4.05
C LEU A 93 33.70 -32.15 2.94
N PRO A 94 33.19 -32.31 1.71
CA PRO A 94 33.94 -32.93 0.63
C PRO A 94 35.17 -32.08 0.29
N ASP A 95 36.27 -32.76 -0.02
CA ASP A 95 37.52 -32.12 -0.44
C ASP A 95 37.32 -31.44 -1.81
N GLU A 96 38.10 -30.41 -2.13
CA GLU A 96 37.95 -29.63 -3.37
C GLU A 96 38.03 -30.52 -4.62
N ARG A 97 38.76 -31.63 -4.53
CA ARG A 97 38.91 -32.65 -5.58
C ARG A 97 37.64 -33.46 -5.86
N GLN A 98 36.70 -33.49 -4.92
CA GLN A 98 35.42 -34.20 -5.02
C GLN A 98 34.28 -33.29 -5.49
N VAL A 99 34.54 -31.98 -5.63
CA VAL A 99 33.55 -30.99 -6.05
C VAL A 99 33.56 -30.85 -7.57
N VAL A 100 32.61 -31.48 -8.25
CA VAL A 100 32.39 -31.28 -9.69
C VAL A 100 31.61 -29.98 -9.89
N ARG A 101 32.29 -28.94 -10.37
CA ARG A 101 31.64 -27.67 -10.75
C ARG A 101 30.92 -27.84 -12.08
N VAL A 102 29.61 -28.06 -12.03
CA VAL A 102 28.79 -28.10 -13.23
C VAL A 102 28.68 -26.68 -13.78
N ARG A 103 29.42 -26.40 -14.87
CA ARG A 103 29.26 -25.15 -15.62
C ARG A 103 27.83 -25.14 -16.14
N ARG A 104 27.04 -24.11 -15.80
CA ARG A 104 25.66 -23.96 -16.26
C ARG A 104 25.70 -23.97 -17.79
N GLY A 105 25.38 -25.13 -18.38
CA GLY A 105 25.39 -25.34 -19.80
C GLY A 105 24.32 -24.47 -20.41
N ARG A 106 24.76 -23.33 -20.96
CA ARG A 106 24.17 -22.56 -22.03
C ARG A 106 22.80 -23.07 -22.48
N THR A 107 21.73 -22.66 -21.78
CA THR A 107 20.34 -22.76 -22.24
C THR A 107 20.04 -21.76 -23.35
N ASP A 108 21.01 -21.47 -24.22
CA ASP A 108 20.84 -20.49 -25.30
C ASP A 108 20.26 -21.19 -26.54
N GLY A 109 20.51 -22.49 -26.74
CA GLY A 109 20.00 -23.24 -27.89
C GLY A 109 18.52 -23.61 -27.85
N LEU A 110 17.90 -23.67 -26.66
CA LEU A 110 16.50 -24.06 -26.51
C LEU A 110 15.54 -22.88 -26.74
N LEU A 111 16.00 -21.65 -26.46
CA LEU A 111 15.26 -20.43 -26.76
C LEU A 111 15.31 -20.06 -28.26
N THR A 112 16.38 -20.42 -28.98
CA THR A 112 16.46 -20.18 -30.44
C THR A 112 15.55 -21.13 -31.22
N LEU A 113 15.40 -22.38 -30.78
CA LEU A 113 14.49 -23.34 -31.42
C LEU A 113 13.01 -23.05 -31.12
N ALA A 114 12.71 -22.46 -29.96
CA ALA A 114 11.35 -21.99 -29.65
C ALA A 114 10.99 -20.72 -30.46
N ASN A 115 11.95 -19.82 -30.69
CA ASN A 115 11.72 -18.60 -31.46
C ASN A 115 11.69 -18.83 -32.98
N SER A 116 12.37 -19.86 -33.49
CA SER A 116 12.35 -20.21 -34.92
C SER A 116 11.05 -20.85 -35.40
N LYS A 117 10.28 -21.49 -34.50
CA LYS A 117 8.95 -22.04 -34.84
C LYS A 117 7.86 -20.97 -34.93
N ASN A 118 8.02 -19.84 -34.23
CA ASN A 118 7.01 -18.78 -34.21
C ASN A 118 7.11 -17.82 -35.43
N SER A 119 8.14 -17.97 -36.27
CA SER A 119 8.36 -17.14 -37.47
C SER A 119 7.91 -17.81 -38.78
N MET A 120 7.45 -19.08 -38.75
CA MET A 120 6.92 -19.77 -39.94
C MET A 120 5.39 -19.80 -40.02
N ASP A 121 4.67 -19.42 -38.94
CA ASP A 121 3.20 -19.38 -38.92
C ASP A 121 2.62 -17.96 -39.15
N THR A 122 3.47 -16.92 -39.26
CA THR A 122 3.03 -15.52 -39.45
C THR A 122 3.06 -15.02 -40.90
N ASP A 123 3.26 -15.90 -41.88
CA ASP A 123 3.21 -15.57 -43.32
C ASP A 123 2.02 -16.24 -44.05
N ALA A 124 1.02 -16.75 -43.31
CA ALA A 124 -0.16 -17.41 -43.86
C ALA A 124 -1.49 -16.67 -43.55
N LEU A 125 -1.46 -15.34 -43.59
CA LEU A 125 -2.65 -14.48 -43.71
C LEU A 125 -2.47 -13.43 -44.80
#